data_AF-A0A954XYD0-F1
#
_entry.id   AF-A0A954XYD0-F1
#
_cell.length_a   1.000
_cell.length_b   1.000
_cell.length_c   1.000
_cell.angle_alpha   90.00
_cell.angle_beta   90.00
_cell.angle_gamma   90.00
#
_symmetry.space_group_name_H-M   'P 1'
#
loop_
_entity.id
_entity.type
_entity.pdbx_description
1 polymer ?
#
loop_
_entity_poly.entity_id
_entity_poly.type
_entity_poly.pdbx_seq_one_letter_code
_entity_poly.pdbx_strand_id
1 'polypeptide(L)' 'MDKKAKKRIEVLRKKLDTLQQKLAGAKQQPDDPDEPARIQQEIDDARAEMKTLKAS' A
#
# COMPACT_ATOMS: atom_id res chain seq x y z
N MET A 1 2.09 15.10 14.48
CA MET A 1 1.12 14.76 13.42
C MET A 1 0.12 15.88 13.17
N ASP A 2 0.39 16.63 12.10
CA ASP A 2 -0.49 17.63 11.55
C ASP A 2 -1.82 17.01 11.04
N LYS A 3 -2.90 17.80 10.96
CA LYS A 3 -4.22 17.35 10.46
C LYS A 3 -4.11 16.86 9.01
N LYS A 4 -3.21 17.46 8.22
CA LYS A 4 -2.86 17.03 6.87
C LYS A 4 -2.18 15.66 6.85
N ALA A 5 -1.21 15.44 7.74
CA ALA A 5 -0.49 14.16 7.85
C ALA A 5 -1.43 13.01 8.25
N LYS A 6 -2.34 13.24 9.21
CA LYS A 6 -3.36 12.25 9.59
C LYS A 6 -4.24 11.86 8.40
N LYS A 7 -4.73 12.84 7.64
CA LYS A 7 -5.56 12.59 6.45
C LYS A 7 -4.79 11.85 5.35
N ARG A 8 -3.50 12.17 5.16
CA ARG A 8 -2.62 11.45 4.22
C ARG A 8 -2.42 9.99 4.63
N ILE A 9 -2.20 9.73 5.91
CA ILE A 9 -2.10 8.37 6.46
C ILE A 9 -3.41 7.59 6.25
N GLU A 10 -4.58 8.21 6.42
CA GLU A 10 -5.87 7.56 6.14
C GLU A 10 -6.04 7.20 4.66
N VAL A 11 -5.64 8.08 3.75
CA VAL A 11 -5.68 7.80 2.31
C VAL A 11 -4.72 6.66 1.96
N LEU A 12 -3.50 6.65 2.50
CA LEU A 12 -2.52 5.59 2.30
C LEU A 12 -3.01 4.25 2.87
N ARG A 13 -3.68 4.25 4.03
CA ARG A 13 -4.31 3.04 4.59
C ARG A 13 -5.37 2.47 3.65
N LYS A 14 -6.28 3.30 3.13
CA LYS A 14 -7.28 2.84 2.15
C LYS A 14 -6.64 2.29 0.87
N LYS A 15 -5.57 2.93 0.40
CA LYS A 15 -4.78 2.42 -0.75
C LYS A 15 -4.17 1.05 -0.42
N LEU A 16 -3.57 0.90 0.76
CA LEU A 16 -2.98 -0.36 1.22
C LEU A 16 -4.01 -1.49 1.31
N ASP A 17 -5.20 -1.24 1.86
CA ASP A 17 -6.25 -2.25 1.95
C ASP A 17 -6.65 -2.76 0.56
N THR A 18 -6.76 -1.85 -0.42
CA THR A 18 -7.07 -2.19 -1.81
C THR A 18 -5.92 -2.98 -2.46
N LEU A 19 -4.67 -2.55 -2.26
CA LEU A 19 -3.49 -3.24 -2.79
C LEU A 19 -3.33 -4.64 -2.18
N GLN A 20 -3.65 -4.82 -0.90
CA GLN A 20 -3.63 -6.14 -0.24
C GLN A 20 -4.68 -7.08 -0.83
N GLN A 21 -5.89 -6.60 -1.10
CA GLN A 21 -6.92 -7.40 -1.78
C GLN A 21 -6.49 -7.78 -3.19
N LYS A 22 -5.91 -6.84 -3.95
CA LYS A 22 -5.34 -7.13 -5.27
C LYS A 22 -4.21 -8.14 -5.21
N LEU A 23 -3.31 -8.03 -4.23
CA LEU A 23 -2.22 -8.98 -4.04
C LEU A 23 -2.75 -10.38 -3.73
N ALA A 24 -3.81 -10.48 -2.91
CA ALA A 24 -4.43 -11.76 -2.59
C ALA A 24 -5.04 -12.41 -3.86
N GLY A 25 -5.70 -11.62 -4.70
CA GLY A 25 -6.22 -12.08 -6.00
C GLY A 25 -5.11 -12.51 -6.95
N ALA A 26 -4.10 -11.65 -7.15
CA ALA A 26 -2.95 -11.92 -8.01
C ALA A 26 -2.12 -13.13 -7.56
N LYS A 27 -2.08 -13.43 -6.25
CA LYS A 27 -1.43 -14.65 -5.74
C LYS A 27 -2.26 -15.92 -5.95
N GLN A 28 -3.58 -15.82 -5.99
CA GLN A 28 -4.46 -16.99 -6.17
C GLN A 28 -4.56 -17.40 -7.63
N GLN A 29 -4.66 -16.44 -8.54
CA GLN A 29 -4.69 -16.67 -9.99
C GLN A 29 -3.83 -15.59 -10.67
N PRO A 30 -2.50 -15.79 -10.73
CA PRO A 30 -1.62 -14.86 -11.43
C PRO A 30 -1.85 -15.00 -12.94
N ASP A 31 -2.58 -14.05 -13.52
CA ASP A 31 -2.61 -13.86 -14.97
C ASP A 31 -1.25 -13.34 -15.48
N ASP A 32 -0.57 -12.54 -14.66
CA ASP A 32 0.79 -12.05 -14.86
C ASP A 32 1.69 -12.47 -13.66
N PRO A 33 2.79 -13.21 -13.90
CA PRO A 33 3.69 -13.63 -12.83
C PRO A 33 4.39 -12.45 -12.12
N ASP A 34 4.53 -11.29 -12.76
CA ASP A 34 5.19 -10.10 -12.19
C ASP A 34 4.21 -9.18 -11.46
N GLU A 35 2.90 -9.28 -11.72
CA GLU A 35 1.88 -8.49 -11.03
C GLU A 35 1.94 -8.55 -9.50
N PRO A 36 2.02 -9.73 -8.85
CA PRO A 36 2.12 -9.78 -7.39
C PRO A 36 3.41 -9.11 -6.86
N ALA A 37 4.51 -9.17 -7.62
CA ALA A 37 5.75 -8.49 -7.24
C ALA A 37 5.61 -6.95 -7.33
N ARG A 38 4.94 -6.44 -8.37
CA ARG A 38 4.66 -5.01 -8.53
C ARG A 38 3.72 -4.48 -7.45
N ILE A 39 2.65 -5.20 -7.15
CA ILE A 39 1.71 -4.84 -6.08
C ILE A 39 2.42 -4.86 -4.72
N GLN A 40 3.30 -5.84 -4.50
CA GLN A 40 4.10 -5.90 -3.27
C GLN A 40 5.02 -4.69 -3.13
N GLN A 41 5.70 -4.26 -4.19
CA GLN A 41 6.49 -3.02 -4.18
C GLN A 41 5.63 -1.79 -3.84
N GLU A 42 4.45 -1.65 -4.45
CA GLU A 42 3.55 -0.53 -4.12
C GLU A 42 3.09 -0.52 -2.66
N ILE A 43 2.89 -1.70 -2.07
CA ILE A 43 2.56 -1.84 -0.64
C ILE A 43 3.73 -1.37 0.22
N ASP A 44 4.95 -1.76 -0.13
CA ASP A 44 6.15 -1.42 0.63
C ASP A 44 6.46 0.08 0.55
N ASP A 45 6.30 0.69 -0.62
CA ASP A 45 6.40 2.14 -0.82
C ASP A 45 5.37 2.91 0.01
N ALA A 46 4.09 2.49 -0.04
CA ALA A 46 3.03 3.11 0.75
C ALA A 46 3.26 2.96 2.26
N ARG A 47 3.83 1.84 2.70
CA ARG A 47 4.23 1.62 4.11
C ARG A 47 5.40 2.50 4.51
N ALA A 48 6.40 2.66 3.64
CA ALA A 48 7.53 3.55 3.87
C ALA A 48 7.07 5.01 3.99
N GLU A 49 6.20 5.48 3.07
CA GLU A 49 5.63 6.82 3.12
C GLU A 49 4.83 7.04 4.43
N MET A 50 4.00 6.07 4.84
CA MET A 50 3.31 6.14 6.13
C MET A 50 4.27 6.20 7.32
N LYS A 51 5.39 5.44 7.30
CA LYS A 51 6.36 5.44 8.39
C LYS A 51 7.04 6.81 8.52
N THR A 52 7.42 7.41 7.40
CA THR A 52 7.98 8.77 7.35
C THR A 52 6.97 9.80 7.87
N LEU A 53 5.71 9.73 7.43
CA LEU A 53 4.64 10.61 7.90
C LEU A 53 4.29 10.43 9.38
N LYS A 54 4.57 9.25 9.96
CA LYS A 54 4.39 8.99 11.39
C LYS A 54 5.56 9.47 12.25
N ALA A 55 6.77 9.47 11.68
CA ALA A 55 7.97 9.96 12.35
C ALA A 55 8.10 11.50 12.29
N SER A 56 7.30 12.16 11.45
CA SER A 56 7.25 13.61 11.26
C SER A 56 6.12 14.29 12.03
#